data_AF-R7AY20-F1
#
_entry.id   AF-R7AY20-F1
#
_cell.length_a   1.000
_cell.length_b   1.000
_cell.length_c   1.000
_cell.angle_alpha   90.00
_cell.angle_beta   90.00
_cell.angle_gamma   90.00
#
_symmetry.space_group_name_H-M   'P 1'
#
loop_
_entity.id
_entity.type
_entity.pdbx_description
1 polymer ?
#
loop_
_entity_poly.entity_id
_entity_poly.type
_entity_poly.pdbx_seq_one_letter_code
_entity_poly.pdbx_strand_id
1 'polypeptide(L)'
;MGAFKQPSLVICDPDTLKTLPAHILSDGIAEAIKYGMIRDPGLFALLDAHNSDNVLPQADEIIARCVTIKRDIVAKDEFDTGERMLLNFGHTLGHAIERHSEFAYTHGQAVAAGMCMLSARTAAPAVTARLIGCVSNYGLPTDYDAPMQELTALCGHDKKRMGSELSYVVCPAIGQGEIRKASFPDFCRMMEESL
;
A
#
# COMPACT_ATOMS: atom_id res chain seq x y z
N MET A 1 7.79 -19.40 -3.03
CA MET A 1 6.82 -20.43 -2.56
C MET A 1 6.62 -20.25 -1.06
N GLY A 2 5.39 -20.35 -0.57
CA GLY A 2 5.02 -20.16 0.85
C GLY A 2 3.74 -20.91 1.22
N ALA A 3 3.29 -20.81 2.48
CA ALA A 3 2.09 -21.48 2.99
C ALA A 3 1.30 -20.57 3.96
N PHE A 4 -0.02 -20.75 4.04
CA PHE A 4 -0.87 -20.12 5.06
C PHE A 4 -0.70 -20.88 6.39
N LYS A 5 -0.12 -20.23 7.40
CA LYS A 5 0.03 -20.78 8.75
C LYS A 5 -0.01 -19.67 9.80
N GLN A 6 -1.02 -19.70 10.67
CA GLN A 6 -1.15 -18.73 11.74
C GLN A 6 -0.11 -18.97 12.85
N PRO A 7 0.52 -17.92 13.40
CA PRO A 7 1.32 -18.04 14.61
C PRO A 7 0.41 -18.31 15.82
N SER A 8 0.94 -18.98 16.85
CA SER A 8 0.21 -19.16 18.11
C SER A 8 0.08 -17.87 18.92
N LEU A 9 1.00 -16.91 18.71
CA LEU A 9 1.04 -15.62 19.38
C LEU A 9 1.84 -14.62 18.54
N VAL A 10 1.43 -13.35 18.56
CA VAL A 10 2.21 -12.21 18.06
C VAL A 10 2.44 -11.27 19.23
N ILE A 11 3.69 -10.92 19.50
CA ILE A 11 4.08 -9.93 20.51
C ILE A 11 4.66 -8.73 19.76
N CYS A 12 4.04 -7.56 19.95
CA CYS A 12 4.54 -6.30 19.42
C CYS A 12 5.06 -5.48 20.60
N ASP A 13 6.37 -5.27 20.66
CA ASP A 13 7.03 -4.40 21.65
C ASP A 13 7.46 -3.09 20.96
N PRO A 14 6.71 -1.98 21.17
CA PRO A 14 7.01 -0.69 20.57
C PRO A 14 8.36 -0.10 21.01
N ASP A 15 8.92 -0.52 22.14
CA ASP A 15 10.22 -0.04 22.60
C ASP A 15 11.36 -0.44 21.65
N THR A 16 11.17 -1.54 20.90
CA THR A 16 12.14 -1.98 19.88
C THR A 16 12.31 -0.97 18.74
N LEU A 17 11.33 -0.08 18.52
CA LEU A 17 11.40 0.96 17.50
C LEU A 17 12.37 2.09 17.87
N LYS A 18 12.71 2.26 19.15
CA LYS A 18 13.60 3.34 19.63
C LYS A 18 15.02 3.25 19.06
N THR A 19 15.44 2.06 18.65
CA THR A 19 16.76 1.82 18.04
C THR A 19 16.70 1.67 16.52
N LEU A 20 15.52 1.77 15.91
CA LEU A 20 15.32 1.57 14.48
C LEU A 20 15.79 2.81 13.70
N PRO A 21 16.57 2.65 12.62
CA PRO A 21 16.91 3.79 11.77
C PRO A 21 15.66 4.47 11.20
N ALA A 22 15.64 5.81 11.17
CA ALA A 22 14.47 6.58 10.75
C ALA A 22 13.94 6.19 9.36
N HIS A 23 14.82 5.88 8.40
CA HIS A 23 14.41 5.45 7.06
C HIS A 23 13.70 4.09 7.05
N ILE A 24 14.04 3.17 7.97
CA ILE A 24 13.34 1.88 8.11
C ILE A 24 12.00 2.07 8.81
N LEU A 25 11.92 3.01 9.77
CA LEU A 25 10.64 3.41 10.35
C LEU A 25 9.71 3.98 9.26
N SER A 26 10.19 4.91 8.45
CA SER A 26 9.44 5.47 7.31
C SER A 26 8.98 4.38 6.33
N ASP A 27 9.84 3.40 6.03
CA ASP A 27 9.47 2.26 5.17
C ASP A 27 8.26 1.50 5.73
N GLY A 28 8.24 1.23 7.04
CA GLY A 28 7.11 0.61 7.72
C GLY A 28 5.85 1.49 7.77
N ILE A 29 6.00 2.83 7.79
CA ILE A 29 4.86 3.75 7.79
C ILE A 29 4.09 3.72 6.47
N ALA A 30 4.71 3.36 5.34
CA ALA A 30 4.00 3.20 4.08
C ALA A 30 2.79 2.23 4.21
N GLU A 31 2.98 1.14 4.95
CA GLU A 31 1.93 0.17 5.27
C GLU A 31 0.87 0.74 6.21
N ALA A 32 1.25 1.58 7.17
CA ALA A 32 0.31 2.27 8.05
C ALA A 32 -0.57 3.28 7.28
N ILE A 33 0.03 4.03 6.34
CA ILE A 33 -0.71 4.94 5.44
C ILE A 33 -1.73 4.15 4.61
N LYS A 34 -1.32 2.99 4.09
CA LYS A 34 -2.22 2.09 3.36
C LYS A 34 -3.44 1.71 4.19
N TYR A 35 -3.27 1.29 5.44
CA TYR A 35 -4.39 0.98 6.34
C TYR A 35 -5.33 2.18 6.53
N GLY A 36 -4.76 3.37 6.70
CA GLY A 36 -5.53 4.61 6.81
C GLY A 36 -6.36 4.90 5.56
N MET A 37 -5.77 4.69 4.38
CA MET A 37 -6.46 4.86 3.10
C MET A 37 -7.59 3.86 2.88
N ILE A 38 -7.39 2.58 3.21
CA ILE A 38 -8.37 1.52 2.88
C ILE A 38 -9.55 1.43 3.87
N ARG A 39 -9.35 1.82 5.13
CA ARG A 39 -10.31 1.53 6.20
C ARG A 39 -10.42 2.57 7.30
N ASP A 40 -9.34 3.29 7.60
CA ASP A 40 -9.30 4.09 8.82
C ASP A 40 -8.89 5.55 8.57
N PRO A 41 -9.86 6.44 8.30
CA PRO A 41 -9.56 7.85 8.03
C PRO A 41 -8.94 8.57 9.23
N GLY A 42 -9.16 8.10 10.46
CA GLY A 42 -8.51 8.65 11.63
C GLY A 42 -7.03 8.25 11.73
N LEU A 43 -6.66 7.05 11.25
CA LEU A 43 -5.26 6.62 11.19
C LEU A 43 -4.53 7.43 10.12
N PHE A 44 -5.18 7.63 8.97
CA PHE A 44 -4.65 8.52 7.95
C PHE A 44 -4.43 9.93 8.50
N ALA A 45 -5.42 10.52 9.17
CA ALA A 45 -5.29 11.86 9.75
C ALA A 45 -4.17 11.96 10.80
N LEU A 46 -3.98 10.92 11.62
CA LEU A 46 -2.86 10.84 12.56
C LEU A 46 -1.52 10.88 11.82
N LEU A 47 -1.35 10.06 10.78
CA LEU A 47 -0.11 10.01 10.00
C LEU A 47 0.14 11.29 9.19
N ASP A 48 -0.91 11.90 8.62
CA ASP A 48 -0.88 13.14 7.84
C ASP A 48 -0.47 14.36 8.71
N ALA A 49 -0.78 14.32 10.01
CA ALA A 49 -0.38 15.33 10.98
C ALA A 49 1.07 15.19 11.50
N HIS A 50 1.76 14.11 11.12
CA HIS A 50 3.12 13.78 11.59
C HIS A 50 4.08 13.57 10.41
N ASN A 51 5.35 13.38 10.74
CA ASN A 51 6.43 13.10 9.80
C ASN A 51 7.42 12.10 10.41
N SER A 52 8.49 11.75 9.69
CA SER A 52 9.51 10.80 10.14
C SER A 52 10.14 11.14 11.49
N ASP A 53 10.20 12.42 11.85
CA ASP A 53 10.94 12.89 13.03
C ASP A 53 10.10 12.84 14.31
N ASN A 54 8.76 12.85 14.18
CA ASN A 54 7.85 12.99 15.33
C ASN A 54 6.74 11.93 15.40
N VAL A 55 6.72 10.94 14.50
CA VAL A 55 5.70 9.88 14.51
C VAL A 55 5.94 8.83 15.62
N LEU A 56 7.19 8.61 16.03
CA LEU A 56 7.55 7.52 16.96
C LEU A 56 6.76 7.54 18.30
N PRO A 57 6.52 8.69 18.95
CA PRO A 57 5.65 8.75 20.14
C PRO A 57 4.21 8.26 19.92
N GLN A 58 3.74 8.18 18.68
CA GLN A 58 2.40 7.69 18.31
C GLN A 58 2.39 6.20 17.94
N ALA A 59 3.54 5.51 18.06
CA ALA A 59 3.70 4.14 17.57
C ALA A 59 2.69 3.18 18.20
N ASP A 60 2.40 3.29 19.50
CA ASP A 60 1.45 2.41 20.20
C ASP A 60 0.06 2.47 19.57
N GLU A 61 -0.44 3.68 19.29
CA GLU A 61 -1.75 3.87 18.65
C GLU A 61 -1.72 3.37 17.21
N ILE A 62 -0.70 3.72 16.44
CA ILE A 62 -0.55 3.32 15.03
C ILE A 62 -0.52 1.79 14.92
N ILE A 63 0.29 1.12 15.73
CA ILE A 63 0.42 -0.33 15.77
C ILE A 63 -0.92 -0.96 16.14
N ALA A 64 -1.57 -0.49 17.22
CA ALA A 64 -2.83 -1.05 17.68
C ALA A 64 -3.93 -0.98 16.59
N ARG A 65 -3.99 0.13 15.86
CA ARG A 65 -4.95 0.32 14.75
C ARG A 65 -4.63 -0.57 13.56
N CYS A 66 -3.37 -0.62 13.12
CA CYS A 66 -2.95 -1.49 12.03
C CYS A 66 -3.22 -2.97 12.33
N VAL A 67 -2.88 -3.42 13.55
CA VAL A 67 -3.14 -4.79 14.01
C VAL A 67 -4.64 -5.08 14.04
N THR A 68 -5.45 -4.15 14.56
CA THR A 68 -6.91 -4.30 14.59
C THR A 68 -7.50 -4.44 13.20
N ILE A 69 -7.13 -3.56 12.26
CA ILE A 69 -7.63 -3.60 10.87
C ILE A 69 -7.21 -4.91 10.19
N LYS A 70 -5.93 -5.29 10.30
CA LYS A 70 -5.42 -6.53 9.70
C LYS A 70 -6.09 -7.76 10.29
N ARG A 71 -6.25 -7.82 11.62
CA ARG A 71 -6.98 -8.89 12.31
C ARG A 71 -8.39 -9.03 11.76
N ASP A 72 -9.14 -7.93 11.68
CA ASP A 72 -10.55 -7.97 11.29
C ASP A 72 -10.73 -8.37 9.83
N ILE A 73 -9.83 -7.95 8.94
CA ILE A 73 -9.83 -8.36 7.53
C ILE A 73 -9.43 -9.84 7.40
N VAL A 74 -8.32 -10.27 8.03
CA VAL A 74 -7.82 -11.65 7.92
C VAL A 74 -8.76 -12.65 8.58
N ALA A 75 -9.42 -12.28 9.68
CA ALA A 75 -10.40 -13.14 10.35
C ALA A 75 -11.63 -13.42 9.46
N LYS A 76 -11.98 -12.50 8.55
CA LYS A 76 -13.08 -12.69 7.60
C LYS A 76 -12.65 -13.47 6.35
N ASP A 77 -11.41 -13.31 5.92
CA ASP A 77 -10.88 -13.91 4.69
C ASP A 77 -9.43 -14.36 4.87
N GLU A 78 -9.24 -15.49 5.56
CA GLU A 78 -7.91 -16.01 5.89
C GLU A 78 -7.10 -16.38 4.65
N PHE A 79 -7.75 -16.88 3.60
CA PHE A 79 -7.08 -17.45 2.42
C PHE A 79 -6.90 -16.47 1.26
N ASP A 80 -7.19 -15.17 1.47
CA ASP A 80 -7.04 -14.12 0.47
C ASP A 80 -7.82 -14.37 -0.82
N THR A 81 -9.11 -14.66 -0.65
CA THR A 81 -10.04 -14.99 -1.75
C THR A 81 -11.04 -13.87 -2.04
N GLY A 82 -11.05 -12.81 -1.24
CA GLY A 82 -12.00 -11.70 -1.31
C GLY A 82 -11.52 -10.46 -0.57
N GLU A 83 -12.12 -10.14 0.58
CA GLU A 83 -11.90 -8.88 1.31
C GLU A 83 -10.42 -8.64 1.68
N ARG A 84 -9.64 -9.69 1.91
CA ARG A 84 -8.23 -9.55 2.28
C ARG A 84 -7.38 -8.93 1.18
N MET A 85 -7.85 -8.94 -0.06
CA MET A 85 -7.20 -8.23 -1.15
C MET A 85 -7.09 -6.73 -0.89
N LEU A 86 -7.95 -6.12 -0.07
CA LEU A 86 -7.85 -4.70 0.31
C LEU A 86 -6.50 -4.34 0.91
N LEU A 87 -5.82 -5.29 1.55
CA LEU A 87 -4.47 -5.11 2.08
C LEU A 87 -3.42 -4.91 0.99
N ASN A 88 -3.78 -5.09 -0.29
CA ASN A 88 -2.91 -4.94 -1.45
C ASN A 88 -3.06 -3.58 -2.14
N PHE A 89 -3.68 -2.57 -1.50
CA PHE A 89 -3.66 -1.19 -2.03
C PHE A 89 -2.21 -0.73 -2.23
N GLY A 90 -1.93 -0.18 -3.42
CA GLY A 90 -0.58 0.17 -3.88
C GLY A 90 0.29 -1.00 -4.35
N HIS A 91 -0.02 -2.26 -3.98
CA HIS A 91 0.88 -3.40 -4.23
C HIS A 91 0.92 -3.83 -5.68
N THR A 92 -0.14 -3.59 -6.47
CA THR A 92 -0.13 -3.91 -7.92
C THR A 92 1.04 -3.24 -8.62
N LEU A 93 1.20 -1.92 -8.42
CA LEU A 93 2.34 -1.16 -8.95
C LEU A 93 3.58 -1.30 -8.08
N GLY A 94 3.45 -1.37 -6.75
CA GLY A 94 4.59 -1.53 -5.85
C GLY A 94 5.41 -2.78 -6.17
N HIS A 95 4.77 -3.92 -6.36
CA HIS A 95 5.43 -5.15 -6.79
C HIS A 95 6.05 -5.04 -8.19
N ALA A 96 5.47 -4.25 -9.09
CA ALA A 96 6.07 -3.97 -10.40
C ALA A 96 7.34 -3.10 -10.26
N ILE A 97 7.30 -2.07 -9.42
CA ILE A 97 8.43 -1.18 -9.11
C ILE A 97 9.57 -1.97 -8.45
N GLU A 98 9.28 -2.85 -7.48
CA GLU A 98 10.29 -3.73 -6.87
C GLU A 98 11.01 -4.57 -7.93
N ARG A 99 10.26 -5.19 -8.85
CA ARG A 99 10.83 -6.02 -9.92
C ARG A 99 11.62 -5.20 -10.93
N HIS A 100 11.07 -4.07 -11.36
CA HIS A 100 11.67 -3.18 -12.34
C HIS A 100 12.98 -2.57 -11.82
N SER A 101 12.99 -2.14 -10.56
CA SER A 101 14.17 -1.59 -9.89
C SER A 101 15.19 -2.65 -9.44
N GLU A 102 14.98 -3.92 -9.78
CA GLU A 102 15.80 -5.05 -9.30
C GLU A 102 15.96 -5.05 -7.76
N PHE A 103 14.88 -4.69 -7.06
CA PHE A 103 14.78 -4.56 -5.60
C PHE A 103 15.71 -3.48 -5.00
N ALA A 104 16.10 -2.47 -5.78
CA ALA A 104 16.79 -1.28 -5.26
C ALA A 104 15.86 -0.40 -4.42
N TYR A 105 14.55 -0.40 -4.71
CA TYR A 105 13.53 0.21 -3.86
C TYR A 105 13.16 -0.76 -2.74
N THR A 106 13.07 -0.26 -1.51
CA THR A 106 12.52 -1.04 -0.40
C THR A 106 11.02 -1.27 -0.60
N HIS A 107 10.47 -2.23 0.13
CA HIS A 107 9.06 -2.60 0.00
C HIS A 107 8.12 -1.41 0.26
N GLY A 108 8.32 -0.70 1.37
CA GLY A 108 7.50 0.47 1.72
C GLY A 108 7.63 1.60 0.71
N GLN A 109 8.85 1.87 0.20
CA GLN A 109 9.07 2.82 -0.89
C GLN A 109 8.25 2.46 -2.14
N ALA A 110 8.33 1.21 -2.59
CA ALA A 110 7.62 0.77 -3.78
C ALA A 110 6.09 0.81 -3.58
N VAL A 111 5.58 0.37 -2.42
CA VAL A 111 4.15 0.44 -2.08
C VAL A 111 3.67 1.90 -2.03
N ALA A 112 4.45 2.81 -1.43
CA ALA A 112 4.12 4.23 -1.35
C ALA A 112 3.98 4.89 -2.74
N ALA A 113 4.96 4.69 -3.62
CA ALA A 113 4.90 5.16 -4.99
C ALA A 113 3.71 4.54 -5.73
N GLY A 114 3.50 3.22 -5.59
CA GLY A 114 2.38 2.51 -6.19
C GLY A 114 1.01 3.02 -5.75
N MET A 115 0.83 3.38 -4.47
CA MET A 115 -0.40 4.00 -3.96
C MET A 115 -0.66 5.35 -4.64
N CYS A 116 0.35 6.21 -4.72
CA CYS A 116 0.25 7.55 -5.32
C CYS A 116 -0.05 7.48 -6.83
N MET A 117 0.72 6.68 -7.58
CA MET A 117 0.57 6.52 -9.04
C MET A 117 -0.80 5.96 -9.43
N LEU A 118 -1.32 5.01 -8.66
CA LEU A 118 -2.66 4.45 -8.89
C LEU A 118 -3.77 5.43 -8.49
N SER A 119 -3.61 6.15 -7.37
CA SER A 119 -4.58 7.14 -6.91
C SER A 119 -4.73 8.31 -7.88
N ALA A 120 -3.64 8.72 -8.53
CA ALA A 120 -3.66 9.78 -9.56
C ALA A 120 -4.67 9.50 -10.70
N ARG A 121 -4.99 8.23 -10.96
CA ARG A 121 -5.91 7.81 -12.03
C ARG A 121 -7.29 7.39 -11.54
N THR A 122 -7.41 7.06 -10.25
CA THR A 122 -8.58 6.35 -9.71
C THR A 122 -9.30 7.10 -8.61
N ALA A 123 -8.69 8.14 -8.04
CA ALA A 123 -9.24 8.98 -6.98
C ALA A 123 -9.37 10.43 -7.41
N ALA A 124 -10.15 11.22 -6.66
CA ALA A 124 -10.25 12.65 -6.90
C ALA A 124 -8.90 13.36 -6.66
N PRO A 125 -8.56 14.43 -7.40
CA PRO A 125 -7.28 15.13 -7.25
C PRO A 125 -6.97 15.56 -5.81
N ALA A 126 -7.98 15.96 -5.04
CA ALA A 126 -7.81 16.33 -3.63
C ALA A 126 -7.40 15.14 -2.73
N VAL A 127 -7.92 13.94 -3.00
CA VAL A 127 -7.54 12.71 -2.26
C VAL A 127 -6.11 12.33 -2.59
N THR A 128 -5.77 12.34 -3.89
CA THR A 128 -4.41 12.06 -4.36
C THR A 128 -3.39 13.05 -3.80
N ALA A 129 -3.69 14.36 -3.82
CA ALA A 129 -2.81 15.38 -3.27
C ALA A 129 -2.55 15.20 -1.78
N ARG A 130 -3.58 14.84 -1.00
CA ARG A 130 -3.41 14.53 0.43
C ARG A 130 -2.56 13.29 0.66
N LEU A 131 -2.78 12.22 -0.10
CA LEU A 131 -1.95 11.01 -0.04
C LEU A 131 -0.48 11.34 -0.35
N ILE A 132 -0.22 12.08 -1.43
CA ILE A 132 1.13 12.51 -1.83
C ILE A 132 1.79 13.34 -0.72
N GLY A 133 1.06 14.28 -0.12
CA GLY A 133 1.55 15.08 1.00
C GLY A 133 1.93 14.22 2.20
N CYS A 134 1.03 13.34 2.64
CA CYS A 134 1.28 12.42 3.75
C CYS A 134 2.49 11.52 3.47
N VAL A 135 2.59 10.92 2.27
CA VAL A 135 3.73 10.06 1.88
C VAL A 135 5.04 10.85 1.89
N SER A 136 5.04 12.07 1.34
CA SER A 136 6.21 12.94 1.29
C SER A 136 6.71 13.34 2.68
N ASN A 137 5.82 13.51 3.67
CA ASN A 137 6.20 13.82 5.05
C ASN A 137 7.08 12.73 5.69
N TYR A 138 7.06 11.50 5.19
CA TYR A 138 7.91 10.41 5.66
C TYR A 138 9.16 10.19 4.79
N GLY A 139 9.41 11.06 3.82
CA GLY A 139 10.53 10.94 2.89
C GLY A 139 10.39 9.75 1.93
N LEU A 140 9.17 9.26 1.73
CA LEU A 140 8.86 8.16 0.82
C LEU A 140 8.62 8.68 -0.60
N PRO A 141 8.96 7.90 -1.64
CA PRO A 141 8.70 8.29 -3.02
C PRO A 141 7.19 8.30 -3.31
N THR A 142 6.77 9.27 -4.11
CA THR A 142 5.38 9.46 -4.54
C THR A 142 5.18 9.13 -6.02
N ASP A 143 6.25 8.81 -6.73
CA ASP A 143 6.28 8.38 -8.12
C ASP A 143 7.51 7.50 -8.37
N TYR A 144 7.60 6.91 -9.56
CA TYR A 144 8.73 6.11 -10.00
C TYR A 144 9.05 6.38 -11.47
N ASP A 145 10.32 6.74 -11.75
CA ASP A 145 10.78 7.10 -13.09
C ASP A 145 10.99 5.86 -13.97
N ALA A 146 9.91 5.42 -14.62
CA ALA A 146 9.91 4.38 -15.63
C ALA A 146 8.73 4.55 -16.60
N PRO A 147 8.84 4.07 -17.85
CA PRO A 147 7.68 4.01 -18.75
C PRO A 147 6.56 3.17 -18.13
N MET A 148 5.35 3.72 -18.08
CA MET A 148 4.22 3.04 -17.45
C MET A 148 3.92 1.67 -18.09
N GLN A 149 4.17 1.54 -19.39
CA GLN A 149 4.07 0.28 -20.14
C GLN A 149 4.93 -0.84 -19.54
N GLU A 150 6.13 -0.51 -19.06
CA GLU A 150 7.06 -1.49 -18.48
C GLU A 150 6.55 -1.95 -17.10
N LEU A 151 5.99 -1.04 -16.32
CA LEU A 151 5.37 -1.36 -15.03
C LEU A 151 4.08 -2.18 -15.18
N THR A 152 3.19 -1.80 -16.10
CA THR A 152 1.93 -2.51 -16.33
C THR A 152 2.19 -3.92 -16.86
N ALA A 153 3.20 -4.12 -17.71
CA ALA A 153 3.63 -5.44 -18.15
C ALA A 153 4.00 -6.36 -16.97
N LEU A 154 4.73 -5.83 -15.97
CA LEU A 154 5.12 -6.56 -14.75
C LEU A 154 3.94 -6.85 -13.82
N CYS A 155 2.89 -6.02 -13.81
CA CYS A 155 1.65 -6.30 -13.07
C CYS A 155 0.94 -7.57 -13.58
N GLY A 156 1.18 -7.96 -14.83
CA GLY A 156 0.56 -9.10 -15.48
C GLY A 156 1.27 -10.44 -15.30
N HIS A 157 2.41 -10.50 -14.59
CA HIS A 157 3.21 -11.72 -14.51
C HIS A 157 2.59 -12.84 -13.64
N ASP A 158 1.61 -12.54 -12.79
CA ASP A 158 0.92 -13.54 -11.93
C ASP A 158 -0.19 -14.32 -12.67
N LYS A 159 -0.39 -14.07 -13.97
CA LYS A 159 -1.46 -14.63 -14.82
C LYS A 159 -1.44 -16.14 -15.02
N LYS A 160 -0.41 -16.88 -14.59
CA LYS A 160 -0.44 -18.35 -14.67
C LYS A 160 -1.49 -18.99 -13.76
N ARG A 161 -2.14 -18.22 -12.86
CA ARG A 161 -3.10 -18.75 -11.87
C ARG A 161 -4.53 -18.18 -11.91
N MET A 162 -4.80 -17.04 -12.52
CA MET A 162 -6.11 -16.37 -12.36
C MET A 162 -6.61 -15.63 -13.62
N GLY A 163 -7.05 -16.37 -14.64
CA GLY A 163 -7.91 -15.84 -15.72
C GLY A 163 -7.42 -14.62 -16.50
N SER A 164 -8.31 -14.02 -17.30
CA SER A 164 -8.06 -12.84 -18.15
C SER A 164 -8.22 -11.50 -17.42
N GLU A 165 -8.64 -11.52 -16.15
CA GLU A 165 -9.01 -10.34 -15.37
C GLU A 165 -8.01 -10.08 -14.24
N LEU A 166 -7.59 -8.83 -14.10
CA LEU A 166 -6.77 -8.34 -13.00
C LEU A 166 -7.67 -7.74 -11.92
N SER A 167 -7.48 -8.18 -10.68
CA SER A 167 -8.08 -7.52 -9.51
C SER A 167 -7.05 -6.56 -8.90
N TYR A 168 -7.46 -5.33 -8.64
CA TYR A 168 -6.61 -4.28 -8.07
C TYR A 168 -7.41 -3.45 -7.08
N VAL A 169 -6.73 -2.81 -6.12
CA VAL A 169 -7.37 -2.06 -5.05
C VAL A 169 -7.18 -0.58 -5.27
N VAL A 170 -8.26 0.18 -5.09
CA VAL A 170 -8.27 1.63 -5.18
C VAL A 170 -8.88 2.23 -3.92
N CYS A 171 -8.61 3.51 -3.67
CA CYS A 171 -9.24 4.26 -2.57
C CYS A 171 -9.85 5.56 -3.13
N PRO A 172 -11.14 5.56 -3.56
CA PRO A 172 -11.78 6.75 -4.10
C PRO A 172 -11.91 7.89 -3.08
N ALA A 173 -11.94 7.52 -1.79
CA ALA A 173 -11.89 8.42 -0.65
C ALA A 173 -11.02 7.82 0.46
N ILE A 174 -10.48 8.68 1.33
CA ILE A 174 -9.70 8.25 2.50
C ILE A 174 -10.60 7.41 3.43
N GLY A 175 -10.12 6.23 3.83
CA GLY A 175 -10.85 5.27 4.64
C GLY A 175 -11.78 4.35 3.85
N GLN A 176 -11.79 4.42 2.52
CA GLN A 176 -12.71 3.66 1.65
C GLN A 176 -11.94 2.91 0.56
N GLY A 177 -11.43 1.73 0.90
CA GLY A 177 -10.84 0.79 -0.06
C GLY A 177 -11.89 0.00 -0.83
N GLU A 178 -11.69 -0.11 -2.14
CA GLU A 178 -12.54 -0.83 -3.09
C GLU A 178 -11.69 -1.79 -3.93
N ILE A 179 -12.15 -3.03 -4.10
CA ILE A 179 -11.54 -4.00 -5.04
C ILE A 179 -12.22 -3.82 -6.39
N ARG A 180 -11.46 -3.46 -7.42
CA ARG A 180 -11.91 -3.38 -8.81
C ARG A 180 -11.36 -4.53 -9.62
N LYS A 181 -12.09 -4.87 -10.68
CA LYS A 181 -11.69 -5.85 -11.68
C LYS A 181 -11.70 -5.19 -13.05
N ALA A 182 -10.68 -5.47 -13.85
CA ALA A 182 -10.62 -5.07 -15.25
C ALA A 182 -9.94 -6.17 -16.06
N SER A 183 -10.21 -6.23 -17.36
CA SER A 183 -9.33 -6.98 -18.25
C SER A 183 -7.92 -6.38 -18.17
N PHE A 184 -6.88 -7.20 -18.32
CA PHE A 184 -5.52 -6.67 -18.29
C PHE A 184 -5.27 -5.56 -19.33
N PRO A 185 -5.73 -5.66 -20.59
CA PRO A 185 -5.62 -4.55 -21.55
C PRO A 185 -6.30 -3.26 -21.09
N ASP A 186 -7.46 -3.34 -20.43
CA ASP A 186 -8.16 -2.15 -19.94
C ASP A 186 -7.44 -1.51 -18.75
N PHE A 187 -6.86 -2.33 -17.87
CA PHE A 187 -5.98 -1.84 -16.80
C PHE A 187 -4.75 -1.12 -17.37
N CYS A 188 -4.07 -1.71 -18.35
CA CYS A 188 -2.94 -1.07 -19.03
C CYS A 188 -3.34 0.27 -19.64
N ARG A 189 -4.47 0.32 -20.36
CA ARG A 189 -4.97 1.56 -20.98
C ARG A 189 -5.22 2.66 -19.94
N MET A 190 -5.95 2.35 -18.86
CA MET A 190 -6.20 3.28 -17.76
C MET A 190 -4.90 3.81 -17.13
N MET A 191 -3.88 2.96 -17.01
CA MET A 191 -2.60 3.36 -16.42
C MET A 191 -1.75 4.21 -17.37
N GLU A 192 -1.76 3.90 -18.66
CA GLU A 192 -0.91 4.54 -19.67
C GLU A 192 -1.51 5.82 -20.25
N GLU A 193 -2.78 6.12 -19.97
CA GLU A 193 -3.40 7.41 -20.26
C GLU A 193 -2.67 8.55 -19.54
N SER A 194 -2.52 9.68 -20.23
CA SER A 194 -1.90 10.89 -19.67
C SER A 194 -2.80 11.52 -18.61
N LEU A 195 -2.19 11.96 -17.50
CA LEU A 195 -2.84 12.67 -16.40
C LEU A 195 -3.17 14.13 -16.75
#